data_AF-A0A5C5TUI4-F1
#
_entry.id   AF-A0A5C5TUI4-F1
#
_cell.length_a   1.000
_cell.length_b   1.000
_cell.length_c   1.000
_cell.angle_alpha   90.00
_cell.angle_beta   90.00
_cell.angle_gamma   90.00
#
_symmetry.space_group_name_H-M   'P 1'
#
loop_
_entity.id
_entity.type
_entity.pdbx_description
1 polymer ?
#
loop_
_entity_poly.entity_id
_entity_poly.type
_entity_poly.pdbx_seq_one_letter_code
_entity_poly.pdbx_strand_id
1 'polypeptide(L)'
;MAPELIVGVVIAVVVILGVIAKLIPKRQPPSPVFKCSRCGTASRHNNRTAEAWRNGKTKFFCQSCHAQWLQSRPPQERASYGGRSASSGNSGCLGVVVLFALLPLGGWFLWSYA
;
A
#
# COMPACT_ATOMS: atom_id res chain seq x y z
N MET A 1 -13.75 35.50 -6.68
CA MET A 1 -12.70 34.46 -6.85
C MET A 1 -13.31 33.40 -7.74
N ALA A 2 -12.83 33.23 -8.97
CA ALA A 2 -13.46 32.32 -9.92
C ALA A 2 -13.40 30.89 -9.37
N PRO A 3 -14.53 30.18 -9.23
CA PRO A 3 -14.58 28.84 -8.64
C PRO A 3 -13.68 27.86 -9.40
N GLU A 4 -13.51 28.07 -10.72
CA GLU A 4 -12.55 27.38 -11.60
C GLU A 4 -11.13 27.36 -11.05
N LEU A 5 -10.66 28.49 -10.50
CA LEU A 5 -9.30 28.61 -9.95
C LEU A 5 -9.15 27.85 -8.64
N ILE A 6 -10.20 27.81 -7.82
CA ILE A 6 -10.19 27.06 -6.55
C ILE A 6 -10.12 25.56 -6.85
N VAL A 7 -10.93 25.06 -7.79
CA VAL A 7 -10.92 23.64 -8.18
C VAL A 7 -9.58 23.23 -8.78
N GLY A 8 -9.03 24.04 -9.69
CA GLY A 8 -7.71 23.79 -10.28
C GLY A 8 -6.59 23.70 -9.25
N VAL A 9 -6.59 24.61 -8.27
CA VAL A 9 -5.60 24.61 -7.19
C VAL A 9 -5.72 23.37 -6.29
N VAL A 10 -6.95 22.98 -5.92
CA VAL A 10 -7.18 21.79 -5.08
C VAL A 10 -6.68 20.52 -5.77
N ILE A 11 -6.99 20.33 -7.05
CA ILE A 11 -6.53 19.16 -7.82
C ILE A 11 -5.00 19.15 -7.91
N ALA A 12 -4.38 20.28 -8.22
CA ALA A 12 -2.92 20.39 -8.30
C ALA A 12 -2.25 20.02 -6.97
N VAL A 13 -2.77 20.52 -5.84
CA VAL A 13 -2.25 20.19 -4.51
C VAL A 13 -2.36 18.69 -4.22
N VAL A 14 -3.51 18.06 -4.51
CA VAL A 14 -3.69 16.62 -4.28
C VAL A 14 -2.73 15.78 -5.12
N VAL A 15 -2.55 16.13 -6.40
CA VAL A 15 -1.62 15.43 -7.29
C VAL A 15 -0.18 15.56 -6.80
N ILE A 16 0.25 16.79 -6.44
CA ILE A 16 1.59 17.05 -5.93
C ILE A 16 1.84 16.26 -4.64
N LEU A 17 0.91 16.29 -3.68
CA LEU A 17 1.03 15.53 -2.43
C LEU A 17 1.08 14.02 -2.67
N GLY A 18 0.27 13.50 -3.61
CA GLY A 18 0.28 12.09 -3.98
C GLY A 18 1.62 11.64 -4.61
N VAL A 19 2.20 12.47 -5.48
CA VAL A 19 3.52 12.22 -6.07
C VAL A 19 4.61 12.26 -5.01
N ILE A 20 4.61 13.27 -4.15
CA ILE A 20 5.58 13.39 -3.05
C ILE A 20 5.50 12.17 -2.14
N ALA A 21 4.30 11.75 -1.73
CA ALA A 21 4.11 10.59 -0.87
C ALA A 21 4.67 9.29 -1.48
N LYS A 22 4.59 9.14 -2.81
CA LYS A 22 5.16 7.99 -3.52
C LYS A 22 6.68 7.99 -3.57
N LEU A 23 7.30 9.17 -3.54
CA LEU A 23 8.75 9.35 -3.57
C LEU A 23 9.40 9.20 -2.19
N ILE A 24 8.63 9.24 -1.10
CA ILE A 24 9.17 9.05 0.25
C ILE A 24 9.72 7.62 0.38
N PRO A 25 11.02 7.45 0.69
CA PRO A 25 11.62 6.14 0.83
C PRO A 25 10.97 5.35 1.97
N LYS A 26 10.74 4.06 1.72
CA LYS A 26 10.12 3.17 2.71
C LYS A 26 11.01 3.06 3.94
N ARG A 27 10.40 3.21 5.12
CA ARG A 27 11.08 3.06 6.42
C ARG A 27 11.77 1.69 6.50
N GLN A 28 13.06 1.68 6.84
CA GLN A 28 13.84 0.44 7.01
C GLN A 28 14.02 0.10 8.50
N PRO A 29 14.14 -1.20 8.85
CA PRO A 29 14.39 -1.60 10.23
C PRO A 29 15.72 -1.01 10.74
N PRO A 30 15.81 -0.68 12.04
CA PRO A 30 16.98 -0.03 12.63
C PRO A 30 18.22 -0.93 12.62
N SER A 31 18.04 -2.26 12.61
CA SER A 31 19.11 -3.23 12.47
C SER A 31 18.90 -4.09 11.23
N PRO A 32 19.97 -4.50 10.52
CA PRO A 32 19.87 -5.42 9.38
C PRO A 32 19.64 -6.88 9.80
N VAL A 33 19.79 -7.18 11.09
CA VAL A 33 19.69 -8.52 11.67
C VAL A 33 18.62 -8.51 12.77
N PHE A 34 17.87 -9.60 12.87
CA PHE A 34 16.91 -9.86 13.93
C PHE A 34 17.13 -11.23 14.57
N LYS A 35 16.65 -11.39 15.80
CA LYS A 35 16.65 -12.68 16.51
C LYS A 35 15.38 -13.44 16.20
N CYS A 36 15.49 -14.68 15.70
CA CYS A 36 14.33 -15.53 15.45
C CYS A 36 13.60 -15.84 16.77
N SER A 37 12.29 -15.60 16.83
CA SER A 37 11.48 -15.85 18.02
C SER A 37 11.27 -17.33 18.36
N ARG A 38 11.58 -18.26 17.44
CA ARG A 38 11.45 -19.72 17.65
C ARG A 38 12.78 -20.39 17.99
N CYS A 39 13.80 -20.22 17.16
CA CYS A 39 15.09 -20.89 17.32
C CYS A 39 16.20 -19.99 17.90
N GLY A 40 15.94 -18.70 18.13
CA GLY A 40 16.91 -17.77 18.70
C GLY A 40 18.07 -17.35 17.78
N THR A 41 18.19 -17.94 16.58
CA THR A 41 19.25 -17.62 15.62
C THR A 41 19.14 -16.18 15.12
N ALA A 42 20.28 -15.51 14.98
CA ALA A 42 20.38 -14.21 14.34
C ALA A 42 20.29 -14.37 12.81
N SER A 43 19.30 -13.76 12.18
CA SER A 43 19.10 -13.80 10.72
C SER A 43 18.89 -12.41 10.15
N ARG A 44 19.33 -12.19 8.90
CA ARG A 44 19.14 -10.90 8.21
C ARG A 44 17.68 -10.65 7.88
N HIS A 45 17.26 -9.38 7.96
CA HIS A 45 15.95 -8.97 7.47
C HIS A 45 15.84 -9.23 5.97
N ASN A 46 14.85 -10.02 5.57
CA ASN A 46 14.40 -10.12 4.19
C ASN A 46 13.19 -9.20 3.94
N ASN A 47 12.78 -9.03 2.69
CA ASN A 47 11.66 -8.17 2.32
C ASN A 47 10.39 -8.46 3.16
N ARG A 48 10.08 -9.74 3.39
CA ARG A 48 8.96 -10.18 4.25
C ARG A 48 9.07 -9.63 5.67
N THR A 49 10.22 -9.79 6.32
CA THR A 49 10.41 -9.32 7.71
C THR A 49 10.53 -7.80 7.80
N ALA A 50 11.08 -7.14 6.77
CA ALA A 50 11.12 -5.68 6.69
C ALA A 50 9.71 -5.09 6.53
N GLU A 51 8.86 -5.71 5.71
CA GLU A 51 7.43 -5.36 5.60
C GLU A 51 6.68 -5.64 6.91
N ALA A 52 6.92 -6.79 7.55
CA ALA A 52 6.33 -7.10 8.85
C ALA A 52 6.74 -6.07 9.92
N TRP A 53 8.00 -5.62 9.92
CA TRP A 53 8.49 -4.57 10.81
C TRP A 53 7.82 -3.22 10.51
N ARG A 54 7.68 -2.84 9.24
CA ARG A 54 6.94 -1.63 8.84
C ARG A 54 5.49 -1.66 9.30
N ASN A 55 4.88 -2.84 9.37
CA ASN A 55 3.53 -3.05 9.91
C ASN A 55 3.49 -3.17 11.46
N GLY A 56 4.56 -2.80 12.17
CA GLY A 56 4.62 -2.79 13.63
C GLY A 56 4.73 -4.17 14.29
N LYS A 57 5.03 -5.23 13.53
CA LYS A 57 5.22 -6.57 14.12
C LYS A 57 6.58 -6.65 14.82
N THR A 58 6.60 -7.30 15.98
CA THR A 58 7.79 -7.44 16.83
C THR A 58 8.36 -8.87 16.86
N LYS A 59 7.59 -9.87 16.41
CA LYS A 59 8.01 -11.28 16.37
C LYS A 59 8.34 -11.68 14.94
N PHE A 60 9.57 -12.14 14.74
CA PHE A 60 10.08 -12.54 13.42
C PHE A 60 10.61 -13.98 13.47
N PHE A 61 10.42 -14.71 12.39
CA PHE A 61 10.91 -16.08 12.23
C PHE A 61 11.93 -16.13 11.10
N CYS A 62 13.01 -16.89 11.29
CA CYS A 62 13.91 -17.25 10.19
C CYS A 62 13.18 -18.09 9.14
N GLN A 63 13.78 -18.26 7.96
CA GLN A 63 13.13 -18.90 6.82
C GLN A 63 12.69 -20.34 7.13
N SER A 64 13.51 -21.12 7.84
CA SER A 64 13.19 -22.50 8.24
C SER A 64 12.03 -22.57 9.23
N CYS A 65 12.08 -21.77 10.31
CA CYS A 65 11.00 -21.72 11.30
C CYS A 65 9.69 -21.19 10.71
N HIS A 66 9.77 -20.28 9.73
CA HIS A 66 8.60 -19.78 9.00
C HIS A 66 7.95 -20.86 8.14
N ALA A 67 8.74 -21.68 7.42
CA ALA A 67 8.22 -22.79 6.63
C ALA A 67 7.50 -23.82 7.52
N GLN A 68 8.09 -24.17 8.66
CA GLN A 68 7.46 -25.06 9.64
C GLN A 68 6.15 -24.47 10.20
N TRP A 69 6.12 -23.16 10.47
CA TRP A 69 4.91 -22.48 10.94
C TRP A 69 3.81 -22.47 9.87
N LEU A 70 4.18 -22.29 8.59
CA LEU A 70 3.24 -22.39 7.49
C LEU A 70 2.64 -23.78 7.36
N GLN A 71 3.43 -24.84 7.59
CA GLN A 71 2.97 -26.23 7.54
C GLN A 71 2.01 -26.56 8.69
N SER A 72 2.24 -26.02 9.88
CA SER A 72 1.42 -26.28 11.08
C SER A 72 0.05 -25.60 11.08
N ARG A 73 -0.27 -24.72 10.12
CA ARG A 73 -1.57 -24.03 10.06
C ARG A 73 -2.61 -24.83 9.24
N PRO A 74 -3.88 -24.92 9.67
CA PRO A 74 -4.92 -25.58 8.90
C PRO A 74 -5.18 -24.88 7.55
N PRO A 75 -5.58 -25.61 6.49
CA PRO A 75 -5.75 -25.07 5.14
C PRO A 75 -6.70 -23.86 5.03
N GLN A 76 -7.69 -23.76 5.93
CA GLN A 76 -8.70 -22.70 5.90
C GLN A 76 -8.15 -21.29 6.14
N GLU A 77 -7.08 -21.13 6.94
CA GLU A 77 -6.43 -19.81 7.14
C GLU A 77 -5.45 -19.43 6.02
N ARG A 78 -5.02 -20.40 5.19
CA ARG A 78 -4.08 -20.13 4.08
C ARG A 78 -4.74 -19.33 2.95
N ALA A 79 -6.05 -19.45 2.77
CA ALA A 79 -6.82 -18.64 1.82
C ALA A 79 -6.82 -17.15 2.19
N SER A 80 -6.83 -16.80 3.48
CA SER A 80 -6.83 -15.40 3.94
C SER A 80 -5.46 -14.71 3.80
N TYR A 81 -4.36 -15.48 3.80
CA TYR A 81 -3.00 -14.96 3.60
C TYR A 81 -2.48 -15.11 2.16
N GLY A 82 -2.95 -16.09 1.39
CA GLY A 82 -2.63 -16.27 -0.03
C GLY A 82 -3.63 -15.65 -1.01
N GLY A 83 -4.83 -15.29 -0.54
CA GLY A 83 -5.95 -14.81 -1.37
C GLY A 83 -5.94 -13.32 -1.73
N ARG A 84 -4.87 -12.57 -1.42
CA ARG A 84 -4.72 -11.18 -1.90
C ARG A 84 -3.99 -11.08 -3.24
N SER A 85 -3.90 -12.17 -4.00
CA SER A 85 -3.41 -12.17 -5.38
C SER A 85 -4.51 -12.37 -6.42
N ALA A 86 -5.78 -12.40 -6.03
CA ALA A 86 -6.92 -12.53 -6.94
C ALA A 86 -7.96 -11.43 -6.71
N SER A 87 -7.52 -10.17 -6.73
CA SER A 87 -8.33 -9.11 -7.31
C SER A 87 -7.41 -8.03 -7.85
N SER A 88 -7.37 -7.95 -9.17
CA SER A 88 -6.86 -6.84 -9.96
C SER A 88 -7.70 -5.57 -9.78
N GLY A 89 -8.17 -5.31 -8.55
CA GLY A 89 -8.77 -4.04 -8.18
C GLY A 89 -7.63 -3.07 -7.95
N ASN A 90 -7.23 -2.39 -9.02
CA ASN A 90 -6.40 -1.19 -9.04
C ASN A 90 -7.08 -0.09 -8.19
N SER A 91 -7.14 -0.29 -6.87
CA SER A 91 -7.62 0.65 -5.86
C SER A 91 -6.50 1.63 -5.56
N GLY A 92 -6.15 2.39 -6.59
CA GLY A 92 -5.43 3.63 -6.45
C GLY A 92 -6.45 4.76 -6.58
N CYS A 93 -6.14 5.88 -5.92
CA CYS A 93 -6.75 7.19 -6.10
C CYS A 93 -6.96 7.64 -7.56
N LEU A 94 -6.43 6.92 -8.56
CA LEU A 94 -6.77 7.08 -9.98
C LEU A 94 -8.27 7.05 -10.25
N GLY A 95 -9.04 6.18 -9.57
CA GLY A 95 -10.51 6.18 -9.72
C GLY A 95 -11.15 7.49 -9.25
N VAL A 96 -10.64 8.05 -8.14
CA VAL A 96 -11.09 9.35 -7.61
C VAL A 96 -10.67 10.49 -8.53
N VAL A 97 -9.43 10.46 -9.05
CA VAL A 97 -8.93 11.48 -10.00
C VAL A 97 -9.74 11.48 -11.29
N VAL A 98 -10.07 10.30 -11.86
CA VAL A 98 -10.92 10.19 -13.06
C VAL A 98 -12.32 10.72 -12.79
N LEU A 99 -12.92 10.42 -11.63
CA LEU A 99 -14.23 10.94 -11.27
C LEU A 99 -14.23 12.48 -11.17
N PHE A 100 -13.23 13.05 -10.48
CA PHE A 100 -13.06 14.51 -10.36
C PHE A 100 -12.67 15.20 -11.66
N ALA A 101 -12.10 14.50 -12.64
CA ALA A 101 -11.85 15.03 -13.97
C ALA A 101 -13.10 14.98 -14.85
N LEU A 102 -13.90 13.92 -14.76
CA LEU A 102 -15.10 13.75 -15.58
C LEU A 102 -16.29 14.60 -15.11
N LEU A 103 -16.40 14.90 -13.81
CA LEU A 103 -17.44 15.79 -13.26
C LEU A 103 -17.43 17.21 -13.86
N PRO A 104 -16.30 17.95 -13.88
CA PRO A 104 -16.25 19.28 -14.48
C PRO A 104 -16.33 19.23 -16.01
N LEU A 105 -15.75 18.22 -16.67
CA LEU A 105 -15.85 18.05 -18.12
C LEU A 105 -17.29 17.74 -18.55
N GLY A 106 -17.98 16.84 -17.85
CA GLY A 106 -19.38 16.50 -18.12
C GLY A 106 -20.31 17.70 -17.90
N GLY A 107 -20.10 18.47 -16.85
CA GLY A 107 -20.83 19.71 -16.60
C GLY A 107 -20.60 20.78 -17.67
N TRP A 108 -19.34 20.97 -18.10
CA TRP A 108 -18.99 21.91 -19.17
C TRP A 108 -19.61 21.51 -20.53
N PHE A 109 -19.55 20.22 -20.88
CA PHE A 109 -20.17 19.72 -22.10
C PHE A 109 -21.70 19.92 -22.08
N LEU A 110 -22.38 19.57 -20.98
CA LEU A 110 -23.83 19.80 -20.86
C LEU A 110 -24.21 21.29 -20.95
N TRP A 111 -23.36 22.20 -20.45
CA TRP A 111 -23.60 23.64 -20.55
C TRP A 111 -23.30 24.21 -21.95
N SER A 112 -22.34 23.64 -22.68
CA SER A 112 -22.02 24.06 -24.05
C SER A 112 -23.00 23.58 -25.12
N TYR A 113 -23.80 22.56 -24.81
CA TYR A 113 -24.79 21.95 -25.72
C TYR A 113 -26.24 22.22 -25.30
N ALA A 114 -26.47 23.05 -24.27
CA ALA A 114 -27.78 23.55 -23.83
C ALA A 114 -27.92 25.04 -24.19
#